data_AF-A0A926U4X6-F1
#
_entry.id   AF-A0A926U4X6-F1
#
_cell.length_a   1.000
_cell.length_b   1.000
_cell.length_c   1.000
_cell.angle_alpha   90.00
_cell.angle_beta   90.00
_cell.angle_gamma   90.00
#
_symmetry.space_group_name_H-M   'P 1'
#
loop_
_entity.id
_entity.type
_entity.pdbx_description
1 polymer ?
#
loop_
_entity_poly.entity_id
_entity_poly.type
_entity_poly.pdbx_seq_one_letter_code
_entity_poly.pdbx_strand_id
1 'polypeptide(L)'
;MGKFQRRKERPSRSTWRITRRRIWERDQGKCQGPYCTDTLPYSLPLLVAHIDHVRELSRGGSNRDRNLRVLCRRCHVLRASQPHHGMIAKALRDEIIPPEWRSLV
;
A
#
# COMPACT_ATOMS: atom_id res chain seq x y z
N MET A 1 3.18 -16.71 -32.30
CA MET A 1 2.09 -16.73 -31.30
C MET A 1 2.27 -15.55 -30.34
N GLY A 2 1.60 -14.43 -30.59
CA GLY A 2 1.74 -13.21 -29.77
C GLY A 2 1.05 -13.36 -28.42
N LYS A 3 1.79 -13.18 -27.32
CA LYS A 3 1.22 -13.16 -25.97
C LYS A 3 0.44 -11.85 -25.80
N PHE A 4 -0.88 -11.89 -25.96
CA PHE A 4 -1.76 -10.78 -25.56
C PHE A 4 -1.69 -10.65 -24.04
N GLN A 5 -0.81 -9.79 -23.56
CA GLN A 5 -0.71 -9.46 -22.15
C GLN A 5 -1.90 -8.55 -21.82
N ARG A 6 -3.01 -9.15 -21.35
CA ARG A 6 -4.18 -8.42 -20.86
C ARG A 6 -3.70 -7.33 -19.92
N ARG A 7 -3.89 -6.05 -20.29
CA ARG A 7 -3.64 -4.91 -19.40
C ARG A 7 -4.45 -5.20 -18.15
N LYS A 8 -3.79 -5.28 -16.99
CA LYS A 8 -4.49 -5.45 -15.71
C LYS A 8 -5.34 -4.21 -15.49
N GLU A 9 -6.63 -4.34 -15.77
CA GLU A 9 -7.57 -3.24 -15.72
C GLU A 9 -7.58 -2.66 -14.31
N ARG A 10 -7.33 -1.36 -14.24
CA ARG A 10 -7.56 -0.60 -13.01
C ARG A 10 -9.07 -0.59 -12.78
N PRO A 11 -9.56 -0.98 -11.59
CA PRO A 11 -10.98 -0.94 -11.31
C PRO A 11 -11.51 0.50 -11.45
N SER A 12 -12.80 0.63 -11.77
CA SER A 12 -13.48 1.92 -11.73
C SER A 12 -13.36 2.56 -10.35
N ARG A 13 -13.55 3.88 -10.26
CA ARG A 13 -13.49 4.61 -8.98
C ARG A 13 -14.49 4.06 -7.95
N SER A 14 -15.70 3.69 -8.37
CA SER A 14 -16.73 3.11 -7.49
C SER A 14 -16.33 1.74 -6.97
N THR A 15 -15.88 0.84 -7.86
CA THR A 15 -15.38 -0.49 -7.49
C THR A 15 -14.17 -0.40 -6.57
N TRP A 16 -13.29 0.59 -6.79
CA TRP A 16 -12.15 0.83 -5.91
C TRP A 16 -12.58 1.33 -4.53
N ARG A 17 -13.58 2.22 -4.43
CA ARG A 17 -14.11 2.66 -3.13
C ARG A 17 -14.68 1.50 -2.31
N ILE A 18 -15.43 0.60 -2.95
CA ILE A 18 -15.97 -0.61 -2.30
C ILE A 18 -14.82 -1.52 -1.85
N THR A 19 -13.87 -1.80 -2.75
CA THR A 19 -12.67 -2.58 -2.43
C THR A 19 -11.92 -1.97 -1.25
N ARG A 20 -11.72 -0.66 -1.22
CA ARG A 20 -10.99 0.02 -0.14
C ARG A 20 -11.65 -0.20 1.21
N ARG A 21 -12.97 -0.01 1.28
CA ARG A 21 -13.74 -0.23 2.51
C ARG A 21 -13.62 -1.68 2.98
N ARG A 22 -13.85 -2.63 2.09
CA ARG A 22 -13.81 -4.07 2.42
C ARG A 22 -12.44 -4.52 2.96
N ILE A 23 -11.34 -4.09 2.33
CA ILE A 23 -10.00 -4.43 2.80
C ILE A 23 -9.67 -3.75 4.13
N TRP A 24 -10.13 -2.51 4.31
CA TRP A 24 -9.98 -1.79 5.57
C TRP A 24 -10.74 -2.47 6.72
N GLU A 25 -11.98 -2.89 6.50
CA GLU A 25 -12.79 -3.62 7.47
C GLU A 25 -12.14 -4.96 7.84
N ARG A 26 -11.66 -5.71 6.83
CA ARG A 26 -10.93 -6.98 7.03
C ARG A 26 -9.70 -6.80 7.92
N ASP A 27 -8.90 -5.77 7.64
CA ASP A 27 -7.67 -5.48 8.39
C ASP A 27 -7.93 -4.70 9.68
N GLN A 28 -9.21 -4.44 10.02
CA GLN A 28 -9.64 -3.63 11.16
C GLN A 28 -8.97 -2.25 11.23
N GLY A 29 -8.69 -1.66 10.07
CA GLY A 29 -7.93 -0.41 9.94
C GLY A 29 -6.46 -0.49 10.39
N LYS A 30 -5.94 -1.67 10.72
CA LYS A 30 -4.57 -1.87 11.20
C LYS A 30 -3.60 -1.94 10.02
N CYS A 31 -2.49 -1.23 10.12
CA CYS A 31 -1.40 -1.34 9.16
C CYS A 31 -0.83 -2.77 9.16
N GLN A 32 -0.77 -3.39 7.98
CA GLN A 32 -0.18 -4.71 7.75
C GLN A 32 1.27 -4.62 7.20
N GLY A 33 1.94 -3.50 7.47
CA GLY A 33 3.29 -3.22 7.01
C GLY A 33 4.33 -3.63 8.06
N PRO A 34 5.54 -4.05 7.63
CA PRO A 34 6.55 -4.66 8.51
C PRO A 34 7.01 -3.74 9.66
N TYR A 35 6.89 -2.42 9.49
CA TYR A 35 7.30 -1.45 10.51
C TYR A 35 6.20 -1.16 11.54
N CYS A 36 5.02 -1.76 11.41
CA CYS A 36 3.91 -1.52 12.31
C CYS A 36 3.30 -2.81 12.89
N THR A 37 3.62 -3.98 12.34
CA THR A 37 3.01 -5.27 12.71
C THR A 37 3.12 -5.56 14.21
N ASP A 38 4.22 -5.15 14.85
CA ASP A 38 4.51 -5.44 16.27
C ASP A 38 4.23 -4.26 17.21
N THR A 39 3.84 -3.11 16.67
CA THR A 39 3.47 -1.92 17.48
C THR A 39 1.97 -1.87 17.72
N LEU A 40 1.59 -1.57 18.97
CA LEU A 40 0.21 -1.49 19.48
C LEU A 40 -0.80 -0.84 18.49
N PRO A 41 -2.06 -1.30 18.47
CA PRO A 41 -2.93 -1.14 17.31
C PRO A 41 -3.62 0.23 17.26
N TYR A 42 -3.01 1.21 16.61
CA TYR A 42 -3.76 2.37 16.14
C TYR A 42 -4.47 2.02 14.83
N SER A 43 -5.80 2.04 14.86
CA SER A 43 -6.63 1.94 13.65
C SER A 43 -6.49 3.23 12.84
N LEU A 44 -6.03 3.11 11.61
CA LEU A 44 -5.99 4.22 10.65
C LEU A 44 -7.41 4.52 10.18
N PRO A 45 -7.87 5.78 10.17
CA PRO A 45 -9.11 6.13 9.47
C PRO A 45 -9.07 5.69 7.99
N LEU A 46 -10.18 5.19 7.45
CA LEU A 46 -10.26 4.72 6.05
C LEU A 46 -9.79 5.79 5.03
N LEU A 47 -10.01 7.07 5.35
CA LEU A 47 -9.61 8.21 4.52
C LEU A 47 -8.07 8.32 4.38
N VAL A 48 -7.33 8.00 5.44
CA VAL A 48 -5.85 8.10 5.47
C VAL A 48 -5.16 6.76 5.20
N ALA A 49 -5.87 5.65 5.37
CA ALA A 49 -5.36 4.31 5.08
C ALA A 49 -5.07 4.14 3.59
N HIS A 50 -3.87 3.62 3.28
CA HIS A 50 -3.49 3.24 1.93
C HIS A 50 -3.83 1.77 1.69
N ILE A 51 -4.60 1.47 0.64
CA ILE A 51 -4.87 0.09 0.22
C ILE A 51 -3.87 -0.26 -0.88
N ASP A 52 -2.97 -1.16 -0.55
CA ASP A 52 -1.75 -1.44 -1.29
C ASP A 52 -1.69 -2.89 -1.76
N HIS A 53 -1.05 -3.13 -2.90
CA HIS A 53 -0.85 -4.48 -3.41
C HIS A 53 0.39 -5.13 -2.79
N VAL A 54 0.24 -6.25 -2.08
CA VAL A 54 1.38 -7.03 -1.53
C VAL A 54 2.42 -7.32 -2.63
N ARG A 55 1.97 -7.94 -3.73
CA ARG A 55 2.72 -8.00 -5.00
C ARG A 55 2.13 -6.99 -5.96
N GLU A 56 2.94 -6.07 -6.47
CA GLU A 56 2.50 -5.04 -7.42
C GLU A 56 1.86 -5.63 -8.69
N LEU A 57 0.89 -4.93 -9.28
CA LEU A 57 0.25 -5.36 -10.53
C LEU A 57 1.27 -5.53 -11.67
N SER A 58 2.23 -4.60 -11.80
CA SER A 58 3.33 -4.64 -12.76
C SER A 58 4.18 -5.91 -12.64
N ARG A 59 4.33 -6.43 -11.41
CA ARG A 59 5.16 -7.61 -11.12
C ARG A 59 4.38 -8.91 -11.06
N GLY A 60 3.13 -8.95 -11.52
CA GLY A 60 2.32 -10.18 -11.51
C GLY A 60 1.22 -10.24 -10.44
N GLY A 61 1.05 -9.21 -9.61
CA GLY A 61 0.01 -9.12 -8.60
C GLY A 61 -1.43 -9.11 -9.13
N SER A 62 -2.40 -9.19 -8.23
CA SER A 62 -3.84 -9.19 -8.57
C SER A 62 -4.62 -8.21 -7.69
N ASN A 63 -5.84 -7.84 -8.11
CA ASN A 63 -6.78 -7.07 -7.30
C ASN A 63 -7.58 -7.94 -6.31
N ARG A 64 -7.21 -9.21 -6.13
CA ARG A 64 -7.87 -10.10 -5.17
C ARG A 64 -7.48 -9.69 -3.76
N ASP A 65 -8.41 -9.85 -2.82
CA ASP A 65 -8.27 -9.40 -1.43
C ASP A 65 -6.99 -9.91 -0.77
N ARG A 66 -6.62 -11.17 -0.99
CA ARG A 66 -5.36 -11.76 -0.48
C ARG A 66 -4.07 -11.04 -0.92
N ASN A 67 -4.13 -10.26 -2.00
CA ASN A 67 -3.01 -9.48 -2.50
C ASN A 67 -3.16 -7.99 -2.17
N LEU A 68 -4.19 -7.60 -1.42
CA LEU A 68 -4.41 -6.24 -0.95
C LEU A 68 -4.21 -6.17 0.57
N ARG A 69 -3.74 -5.03 1.06
CA ARG A 69 -3.54 -4.77 2.49
C ARG A 69 -3.71 -3.30 2.84
N VAL A 70 -4.06 -3.02 4.09
CA VAL A 70 -3.97 -1.68 4.68
C VAL A 70 -2.53 -1.35 5.04
N LEU A 71 -2.05 -0.16 4.65
CA LEU A 71 -0.80 0.42 5.09
C LEU A 71 -0.99 1.85 5.63
N CYS A 72 -0.20 2.20 6.66
CA CYS A 72 0.03 3.59 7.01
C CYS A 72 0.92 4.26 5.98
N ARG A 73 0.96 5.60 5.99
CA ARG A 73 1.81 6.37 5.08
C ARG A 73 3.30 5.99 5.19
N ARG A 74 3.81 5.79 6.41
CA ARG A 74 5.21 5.36 6.65
C ARG A 74 5.52 4.04 5.93
N CYS A 75 4.74 3.00 6.20
CA CYS A 75 4.96 1.68 5.58
C CYS A 75 4.73 1.67 4.07
N HIS A 76 3.80 2.49 3.57
CA HIS A 76 3.55 2.61 2.14
C HIS A 76 4.72 3.28 1.41
N VAL A 77 5.29 4.34 1.99
CA VAL A 77 6.43 5.07 1.41
C VAL A 77 7.72 4.25 1.47
N LEU A 78 7.98 3.55 2.57
CA LEU A 78 9.18 2.72 2.76
C LEU A 78 9.14 1.41 1.96
N ARG A 79 8.17 1.20 1.06
CA ARG A 79 8.22 0.05 0.16
C ARG A 79 9.45 0.16 -0.74
N ALA A 80 10.28 -0.87 -0.73
CA ALA A 80 11.48 -1.03 -1.56
C ALA A 80 11.18 -1.29 -3.05
N SER A 81 10.28 -0.50 -3.66
CA SER A 81 10.06 -0.55 -5.10
C SER A 81 10.11 0.83 -5.74
N GLN A 82 10.67 0.86 -6.95
CA GLN A 82 10.95 2.07 -7.72
C GLN A 82 9.75 3.04 -7.81
N PRO A 83 8.47 2.59 -7.95
CA PRO A 83 7.33 3.50 -7.98
C PRO A 83 7.12 4.31 -6.69
N HIS A 84 7.56 3.81 -5.53
CA HIS A 84 7.35 4.46 -4.24
C HIS A 84 8.47 5.46 -3.88
N HIS A 85 9.62 5.41 -4.56
CA HIS A 85 10.73 6.35 -4.35
C HIS A 85 10.31 7.81 -4.56
N GLY A 86 9.37 8.07 -5.46
CA GLY A 86 8.83 9.42 -5.70
C GLY A 86 8.13 10.03 -4.47
N MET A 87 7.76 9.22 -3.48
CA MET A 87 7.09 9.68 -2.26
C MET A 87 8.08 10.05 -1.14
N ILE A 88 9.34 9.65 -1.25
CA ILE A 88 10.36 9.79 -0.20
C ILE A 88 10.59 11.26 0.16
N ALA A 89 10.85 12.11 -0.85
CA ALA A 89 11.16 13.53 -0.60
C ALA A 89 10.03 14.25 0.16
N LYS A 90 8.77 13.93 -0.16
CA LYS A 90 7.62 14.51 0.57
C LYS A 90 7.48 13.90 1.97
N ALA A 91 7.73 12.60 2.13
CA ALA A 91 7.66 11.96 3.45
C ALA A 91 8.75 12.46 4.41
N LEU A 92 9.93 12.81 3.90
CA LEU A 92 10.99 13.48 4.66
C LEU A 92 10.55 14.87 5.12
N ARG A 93 10.03 15.70 4.20
CA ARG A 93 9.54 17.05 4.54
C ARG A 93 8.40 17.05 5.55
N ASP A 94 7.53 16.04 5.48
CA ASP A 94 6.40 15.90 6.40
C ASP A 94 6.79 15.09 7.67
N GLU A 95 8.08 14.79 7.87
CA GLU A 95 8.62 14.08 9.05
C GLU A 95 8.01 12.70 9.31
N ILE A 96 7.48 12.05 8.27
CA ILE A 96 6.87 10.71 8.36
C ILE A 96 7.94 9.60 8.37
N ILE A 97 9.09 9.87 7.75
CA ILE A 97 10.27 9.00 7.74
C ILE A 97 11.50 9.84 8.09
N PRO A 98 12.51 9.23 8.72
CA PRO A 98 13.75 9.94 9.04
C PRO A 98 14.68 10.06 7.82
N PRO A 99 15.67 10.98 7.82
CA PRO A 99 16.70 11.10 6.76
C PRO A 99 17.43 9.78 6.45
N GLU A 100 17.69 8.97 7.49
CA GLU A 100 18.35 7.67 7.47
C GLU A 100 17.42 6.50 7.08
N TRP A 101 16.25 6.78 6.49
CA TRP A 101 15.24 5.79 6.12
C TRP A 101 15.75 4.59 5.30
N ARG A 102 16.88 4.74 4.59
CA ARG A 102 17.51 3.64 3.83
C ARG A 102 17.94 2.47 4.72
N SER A 103 18.22 2.73 5.99
CA SER A 103 18.52 1.68 6.98
C SER A 103 17.29 0.88 7.42
N LEU A 104 16.08 1.36 7.08
CA LEU A 104 14.82 0.73 7.45
C LEU A 104 14.31 -0.24 6.36
N VAL A 105 14.83 -0.21 5.14
CA VAL A 105 14.26 -0.92 3.97
C VAL A 105 15.06 -2.13 3.52
#